data_AF-A0A0R1WHH1-F1
#
_entry.id   AF-A0A0R1WHH1-F1
#
_cell.length_a   1.000
_cell.length_b   1.000
_cell.length_c   1.000
_cell.angle_alpha   90.00
_cell.angle_beta   90.00
_cell.angle_gamma   90.00
#
_symmetry.space_group_name_H-M   'P 1'
#
loop_
_entity.id
_entity.type
_entity.pdbx_description
1 polymer ?
#
loop_
_entity_poly.entity_id
_entity_poly.type
_entity_poly.pdbx_seq_one_letter_code
_entity_poly.pdbx_strand_id
1 'polypeptide(L)'
;MTAIRKLNKLVFTIGKRYSTFDPFVWADKLNLEIFWKELGKKPLAKTNYFFDEPLIMMSNNIRYSNQRYFALAHEIGHVLEHKGLAAYYVANKVNKHKTEFEADKFAMAVVTNLYIEESGHLPNTYQDLRYKYGSPNIGD
;
A
#
# COMPACT_ATOMS: atom_id res chain seq x y z
N MET A 1 22.12 -7.97 -1.38
CA MET A 1 20.66 -8.20 -1.27
C MET A 1 19.94 -7.29 -2.26
N THR A 2 19.03 -7.80 -3.08
CA THR A 2 18.27 -7.02 -4.07
C THR A 2 17.20 -6.14 -3.41
N ALA A 3 16.76 -5.06 -4.08
CA ALA A 3 15.75 -4.13 -3.57
C ALA A 3 14.40 -4.80 -3.25
N ILE A 4 13.94 -5.70 -4.13
CA ILE A 4 12.70 -6.48 -3.95
C ILE A 4 12.73 -7.29 -2.65
N ARG A 5 13.86 -7.93 -2.35
CA ARG A 5 14.03 -8.74 -1.12
C ARG A 5 13.98 -7.89 0.15
N LYS A 6 14.39 -6.62 0.08
CA LYS A 6 14.33 -5.67 1.20
C LYS A 6 12.91 -5.14 1.41
N LEU A 7 12.19 -4.82 0.34
CA LEU A 7 10.78 -4.41 0.39
C LEU A 7 9.90 -5.52 0.99
N ASN A 8 10.04 -6.76 0.51
CA ASN A 8 9.31 -7.89 1.08
C ASN A 8 9.62 -8.07 2.57
N LYS A 9 10.89 -7.89 2.98
CA LYS A 9 11.27 -7.94 4.40
C LYS A 9 10.55 -6.87 5.23
N LEU A 10 10.41 -5.65 4.70
CA LEU A 10 9.67 -4.58 5.38
C LEU A 10 8.20 -4.95 5.56
N VAL A 11 7.52 -5.37 4.49
CA VAL A 11 6.12 -5.82 4.52
C VAL A 11 5.91 -6.92 5.56
N PHE A 12 6.76 -7.96 5.56
CA PHE A 12 6.71 -9.02 6.57
C PHE A 12 7.00 -8.53 7.99
N THR A 13 7.87 -7.54 8.16
CA THR A 13 8.20 -6.99 9.49
C THR A 13 7.00 -6.25 10.06
N ILE A 14 6.34 -5.41 9.25
CA ILE A 14 5.12 -4.70 9.66
C ILE A 14 3.99 -5.69 9.91
N GLY A 15 3.78 -6.64 8.99
CA GLY A 15 2.73 -7.66 9.11
C GLY A 15 2.88 -8.51 10.36
N LYS A 16 4.10 -8.93 10.71
CA LYS A 16 4.38 -9.62 11.98
C LYS A 16 4.15 -8.72 13.20
N ARG A 17 4.59 -7.47 13.13
CA ARG A 17 4.44 -6.50 14.24
C ARG A 17 2.98 -6.29 14.62
N TYR A 18 2.11 -6.18 13.62
CA TYR A 18 0.68 -5.93 13.84
C TYR A 18 -0.19 -7.18 13.71
N SER A 19 0.43 -8.33 13.44
CA SER A 19 -0.24 -9.65 13.32
C SER A 19 -1.35 -9.68 12.27
N THR A 20 -1.23 -8.86 11.23
CA THR A 20 -2.11 -8.87 10.06
C THR A 20 -1.43 -8.14 8.90
N PHE A 21 -1.86 -8.40 7.67
CA PHE A 21 -1.52 -7.63 6.46
C PHE A 21 -2.65 -6.69 6.01
N ASP A 22 -3.70 -6.49 6.81
CA ASP A 22 -4.79 -5.57 6.47
C ASP A 22 -4.28 -4.10 6.49
N PRO A 23 -4.28 -3.38 5.35
CA PRO A 23 -3.81 -2.01 5.29
C PRO A 23 -4.63 -1.03 6.13
N PHE A 24 -5.90 -1.32 6.44
CA PHE A 24 -6.71 -0.49 7.33
C PHE A 24 -6.26 -0.62 8.78
N VAL A 25 -5.94 -1.85 9.22
CA VAL A 25 -5.35 -2.06 10.55
C VAL A 25 -3.98 -1.40 10.62
N TRP A 26 -3.19 -1.46 9.54
CA TRP A 26 -1.89 -0.77 9.52
C TRP A 26 -2.05 0.74 9.61
N ALA A 27 -3.01 1.33 8.91
CA ALA A 27 -3.30 2.76 9.01
C ALA A 27 -3.62 3.17 10.46
N ASP A 28 -4.51 2.43 11.13
CA ASP A 28 -4.81 2.61 12.56
C ASP A 28 -3.54 2.53 13.44
N LYS A 29 -2.76 1.45 13.32
CA LYS A 29 -1.57 1.23 14.15
C LYS A 29 -0.41 2.18 13.86
N LEU A 30 -0.35 2.73 12.67
CA LEU A 30 0.65 3.74 12.26
C LEU A 30 0.16 5.17 12.51
N ASN A 31 -1.03 5.34 13.10
CA ASN A 31 -1.67 6.63 13.33
C ASN A 31 -1.79 7.46 12.03
N LEU A 32 -2.21 6.80 10.94
CA LEU A 32 -2.43 7.41 9.64
C LEU A 32 -3.91 7.70 9.47
N GLU A 33 -4.24 8.99 9.41
CA GLU A 33 -5.63 9.40 9.26
C GLU A 33 -6.11 9.25 7.82
N ILE A 34 -7.30 8.65 7.65
CA ILE A 34 -7.93 8.41 6.35
C ILE A 34 -9.14 9.34 6.19
N PHE A 35 -9.08 10.23 5.21
CA PHE A 35 -10.17 11.14 4.85
C PHE A 35 -10.84 10.71 3.56
N TRP A 36 -12.13 10.42 3.65
CA TRP A 36 -12.96 10.13 2.48
C TRP A 36 -13.45 11.42 1.82
N LYS A 37 -13.18 11.57 0.52
CA LYS A 37 -13.36 12.82 -0.22
C LYS A 37 -13.73 12.57 -1.69
N GLU A 38 -14.40 13.53 -2.30
CA GLU A 38 -14.49 13.62 -3.78
C GLU A 38 -13.14 14.04 -4.39
N LEU A 39 -12.45 13.11 -5.06
CA LEU A 39 -11.14 13.32 -5.72
C LEU A 39 -11.24 13.42 -7.25
N GLY A 40 -12.45 13.33 -7.83
CA GLY A 40 -12.65 13.17 -9.27
C GLY A 40 -12.44 11.70 -9.72
N LYS A 41 -12.21 11.48 -11.02
CA LYS A 41 -12.05 10.12 -11.58
C LYS A 41 -10.74 9.45 -11.18
N LYS A 42 -9.64 10.21 -11.14
CA LYS A 42 -8.31 9.78 -10.67
C LYS A 42 -7.59 11.01 -10.06
N PRO A 43 -6.69 10.81 -9.08
CA PRO A 43 -6.31 9.53 -8.48
C PRO A 43 -7.38 9.03 -7.49
N LEU A 44 -7.36 7.72 -7.20
CA LEU A 44 -8.34 7.09 -6.28
C LEU A 44 -7.97 7.28 -4.80
N ALA A 45 -6.71 7.57 -4.52
CA ALA A 45 -6.22 8.04 -3.24
C ALA A 45 -5.05 8.99 -3.47
N LYS A 46 -4.66 9.74 -2.44
CA LYS A 46 -3.43 10.52 -2.42
C LYS A 46 -2.99 10.84 -1.00
N THR A 47 -1.70 10.85 -0.77
CA THR A 47 -1.10 11.32 0.47
C THR A 47 -0.71 12.79 0.35
N ASN A 48 -1.13 13.59 1.32
CA ASN A 48 -0.65 14.95 1.55
C ASN A 48 0.14 15.00 2.85
N TYR A 49 1.03 15.99 3.00
CA TYR A 49 1.79 16.20 4.23
C TYR A 49 1.49 17.60 4.77
N PHE A 50 1.14 17.69 6.05
CA PHE A 50 0.97 18.94 6.79
C PHE A 50 1.90 18.92 7.98
N PHE A 51 2.90 19.81 8.02
CA PHE A 51 3.93 19.81 9.07
C PHE A 51 4.60 18.43 9.25
N ASP A 52 4.95 17.78 8.13
CA ASP A 52 5.51 16.40 8.06
C ASP A 52 4.62 15.27 8.57
N GLU A 53 3.39 15.56 8.99
CA GLU A 53 2.39 14.55 9.30
C GLU A 53 1.62 14.12 8.04
N PRO A 54 1.60 12.81 7.73
CA PRO A 54 0.91 12.30 6.55
C PRO A 54 -0.60 12.26 6.77
N LEU A 55 -1.33 12.71 5.76
CA LEU A 55 -2.79 12.64 5.68
C LEU A 55 -3.17 11.91 4.40
N ILE A 56 -3.86 10.78 4.52
CA ILE A 56 -4.30 9.97 3.39
C ILE A 56 -5.71 10.39 3.00
N MET A 57 -5.88 10.91 1.78
CA MET A 57 -7.20 11.13 1.19
C MET A 57 -7.57 9.96 0.30
N MET A 58 -8.75 9.37 0.50
CA MET A 58 -9.30 8.32 -0.35
C MET A 58 -10.57 8.78 -1.03
N SER A 59 -10.76 8.36 -2.29
CA SER A 59 -11.92 8.75 -3.08
C SER A 59 -13.19 8.08 -2.56
N ASN A 60 -14.27 8.84 -2.40
CA ASN A 60 -15.59 8.27 -2.08
C ASN A 60 -16.03 7.20 -3.08
N ASN A 61 -15.58 7.29 -4.35
CA ASN A 61 -15.87 6.31 -5.40
C ASN A 61 -15.40 4.88 -5.06
N ILE A 62 -14.40 4.73 -4.19
CA ILE A 62 -13.88 3.42 -3.79
C ILE A 62 -14.22 3.05 -2.35
N ARG A 63 -14.94 3.90 -1.62
CA ARG A 63 -15.19 3.74 -0.17
C ARG A 63 -15.76 2.39 0.21
N TYR A 64 -16.64 1.85 -0.63
CA TYR A 64 -17.28 0.56 -0.42
C TYR A 64 -16.85 -0.49 -1.45
N SER A 65 -15.87 -0.19 -2.31
CA SER A 65 -15.32 -1.14 -3.28
C SER A 65 -14.05 -1.80 -2.74
N ASN A 66 -13.66 -2.93 -3.33
CA ASN A 66 -12.43 -3.63 -2.95
C ASN A 66 -11.16 -2.84 -3.32
N GLN A 67 -11.23 -1.89 -4.26
CA GLN A 67 -10.09 -1.05 -4.66
C GLN A 67 -9.49 -0.25 -3.51
N ARG A 68 -10.26 -0.03 -2.43
CA ARG A 68 -9.77 0.62 -1.22
C ARG A 68 -8.56 -0.07 -0.59
N TYR A 69 -8.45 -1.40 -0.68
CA TYR A 69 -7.35 -2.13 -0.07
C TYR A 69 -6.03 -1.83 -0.78
N PHE A 70 -6.00 -2.00 -2.12
CA PHE A 70 -4.81 -1.70 -2.90
C PHE A 70 -4.45 -0.21 -2.82
N ALA A 71 -5.43 0.69 -2.98
CA ALA A 71 -5.20 2.13 -2.93
C ALA A 71 -4.61 2.58 -1.57
N LEU A 72 -5.16 2.09 -0.46
CA LEU A 72 -4.62 2.43 0.86
C LEU A 72 -3.21 1.85 1.07
N ALA A 73 -2.98 0.60 0.66
CA ALA A 73 -1.66 -0.02 0.77
C ALA A 73 -0.59 0.76 -0.05
N HIS A 74 -0.96 1.26 -1.22
CA HIS A 74 -0.12 2.12 -2.06
C HIS A 74 0.25 3.43 -1.33
N GLU A 75 -0.73 4.13 -0.77
CA GLU A 75 -0.48 5.37 0.00
C GLU A 75 0.36 5.13 1.26
N ILE A 76 0.15 4.03 1.97
CA ILE A 76 1.02 3.62 3.09
C ILE A 76 2.46 3.43 2.61
N GLY A 77 2.66 2.87 1.42
CA GLY A 77 3.96 2.77 0.77
C GLY A 77 4.64 4.13 0.63
N HIS A 78 3.93 5.13 0.11
CA HIS A 78 4.41 6.53 0.01
C HIS A 78 4.77 7.12 1.37
N VAL A 79 3.93 6.93 2.39
CA VAL A 79 4.19 7.43 3.74
C VAL A 79 5.48 6.84 4.33
N LEU A 80 5.67 5.53 4.21
CA LEU A 80 6.86 4.85 4.73
C LEU A 80 8.13 5.24 3.97
N GLU A 81 8.02 5.49 2.66
CA GLU A 81 9.14 6.02 1.87
C GLU A 81 9.51 7.44 2.28
N HIS A 82 8.51 8.33 2.43
CA HIS A 82 8.73 9.71 2.84
C HIS A 82 9.36 9.83 4.23
N LYS A 83 8.92 9.00 5.20
CA LYS A 83 9.53 8.93 6.54
C LYS A 83 10.94 8.30 6.51
N GLY A 84 11.47 7.99 5.33
CA GLY A 84 12.77 7.37 5.14
C GLY A 84 12.85 5.94 5.66
N LEU A 85 11.75 5.35 6.15
CA LEU A 85 11.74 3.99 6.68
C LEU A 85 11.95 2.99 5.55
N ALA A 86 11.22 3.15 4.44
CA ALA A 86 11.46 2.33 3.26
C ALA A 86 12.88 2.54 2.75
N ALA A 87 13.38 3.78 2.66
CA ALA A 87 14.75 4.08 2.23
C ALA A 87 15.85 3.55 3.18
N TYR A 88 15.60 3.52 4.50
CA TYR A 88 16.49 2.95 5.51
C TYR A 88 16.68 1.46 5.28
N TYR A 89 15.61 0.74 4.93
CA TYR A 89 15.68 -0.67 4.53
C TYR A 89 16.13 -0.82 3.05
N VAL A 90 15.84 0.15 2.19
CA VAL A 90 16.02 0.18 0.73
C VAL A 90 16.88 1.39 0.33
N ALA A 91 18.17 1.34 0.66
CA ALA A 91 19.12 2.37 0.26
C ALA A 91 19.07 2.63 -1.26
N ASN A 92 18.69 3.85 -1.69
CA ASN A 92 19.11 4.55 -2.93
C ASN A 92 18.39 5.90 -3.13
N LYS A 93 19.08 6.90 -3.71
CA LYS A 93 18.54 8.22 -4.14
C LYS A 93 17.25 8.08 -5.00
N VAL A 94 16.32 9.03 -4.84
CA VAL A 94 14.92 8.91 -5.27
C VAL A 94 14.59 9.81 -6.48
N ASN A 95 13.94 9.23 -7.49
CA ASN A 95 13.28 9.89 -8.63
C ASN A 95 11.77 9.61 -8.52
N LYS A 96 10.89 10.55 -8.86
CA LYS A 96 9.42 10.40 -8.70
C LYS A 96 8.81 9.18 -9.41
N HIS A 97 9.28 8.80 -10.60
CA HIS A 97 8.79 7.57 -11.26
C HIS A 97 9.15 6.29 -10.50
N LYS A 98 10.22 6.33 -9.73
CA LYS A 98 10.67 5.20 -8.92
C LYS A 98 9.81 5.05 -7.66
N THR A 99 9.31 6.16 -7.08
CA THR A 99 8.45 6.12 -5.88
C THR A 99 7.12 5.43 -6.15
N GLU A 100 6.44 5.78 -7.25
CA GLU A 100 5.18 5.13 -7.64
C GLU A 100 5.35 3.63 -7.89
N PHE A 101 6.43 3.24 -8.56
CA PHE A 101 6.70 1.82 -8.83
C PHE A 101 7.03 1.02 -7.56
N GLU A 102 7.75 1.62 -6.60
CA GLU A 102 8.00 0.98 -5.32
C GLU A 102 6.75 0.93 -4.44
N ALA A 103 5.89 1.97 -4.48
CA ALA A 103 4.58 1.97 -3.82
C ALA A 103 3.65 0.88 -4.39
N ASP A 104 3.61 0.68 -5.70
CA ASP A 104 2.85 -0.40 -6.33
C ASP A 104 3.36 -1.79 -5.93
N LYS A 105 4.68 -1.99 -5.90
CA LYS A 105 5.27 -3.26 -5.41
C LYS A 105 4.94 -3.49 -3.94
N PHE A 106 5.01 -2.44 -3.13
CA PHE A 106 4.65 -2.49 -1.72
C PHE A 106 3.19 -2.91 -1.58
N ALA A 107 2.27 -2.23 -2.25
CA ALA A 107 0.85 -2.55 -2.24
C ALA A 107 0.57 -3.99 -2.70
N MET A 108 1.22 -4.43 -3.79
CA MET A 108 1.10 -5.79 -4.29
C MET A 108 1.54 -6.84 -3.26
N ALA A 109 2.68 -6.59 -2.61
CA ALA A 109 3.18 -7.48 -1.56
C ALA A 109 2.23 -7.52 -0.35
N VAL A 110 1.65 -6.38 0.05
CA VAL A 110 0.66 -6.31 1.13
C VAL A 110 -0.57 -7.14 0.79
N VAL A 111 -1.25 -6.86 -0.33
CA VAL A 111 -2.50 -7.56 -0.69
C VAL A 111 -2.28 -9.04 -1.00
N THR A 112 -1.10 -9.43 -1.48
CA THR A 112 -0.74 -10.85 -1.65
C THR A 112 -0.64 -11.56 -0.30
N ASN A 113 0.00 -10.94 0.69
CA ASN A 113 0.11 -11.55 2.01
C ASN A 113 -1.23 -11.52 2.77
N LEU A 114 -2.05 -10.49 2.57
CA LEU A 114 -3.44 -10.47 3.08
C LEU A 114 -4.27 -11.59 2.46
N TYR A 115 -4.09 -11.88 1.17
CA TYR A 115 -4.73 -13.03 0.53
C TYR A 115 -4.36 -14.34 1.24
N ILE A 116 -3.06 -14.55 1.48
CA ILE A 116 -2.55 -15.76 2.16
C ILE A 116 -3.08 -15.85 3.59
N GLU A 117 -3.10 -14.73 4.33
CA GLU A 117 -3.64 -14.65 5.68
C GLU A 117 -5.11 -15.10 5.73
N GLU A 118 -5.94 -14.61 4.81
CA GLU A 118 -7.38 -14.87 4.82
C GLU A 118 -7.78 -16.21 4.18
N SER A 119 -7.01 -16.72 3.21
CA SER A 119 -7.34 -17.94 2.47
C SER A 119 -6.52 -19.16 2.88
N GLY A 120 -5.41 -18.96 3.59
CA GLY A 120 -4.45 -20.02 3.92
C GLY A 120 -3.59 -20.51 2.74
N HIS A 121 -3.70 -19.90 1.56
CA HIS A 121 -2.92 -20.29 0.37
C HIS A 121 -2.55 -19.09 -0.51
N LEU A 122 -1.64 -19.30 -1.48
CA LEU A 122 -1.28 -18.27 -2.46
C LEU A 122 -2.43 -18.01 -3.45
N PRO A 123 -2.60 -16.78 -3.99
CA PRO A 123 -3.51 -16.55 -5.10
C PRO A 123 -3.07 -17.42 -6.29
N ASN A 124 -4.04 -18.05 -6.96
CA ASN A 124 -3.78 -18.86 -8.16
C ASN A 124 -3.48 -17.97 -9.37
N THR A 125 -4.14 -16.81 -9.42
CA THR A 125 -4.00 -15.85 -10.51
C THR A 125 -3.93 -14.42 -10.00
N TYR A 126 -3.42 -13.52 -10.84
CA TYR A 126 -3.51 -12.09 -10.59
C TYR A 126 -4.95 -11.60 -10.43
N GLN A 127 -5.91 -12.27 -11.09
CA GLN A 127 -7.31 -11.88 -10.99
C GLN A 127 -7.86 -12.07 -9.59
N ASP A 128 -7.37 -13.04 -8.81
CA ASP A 128 -7.81 -13.26 -7.43
C ASP A 128 -7.56 -12.01 -6.57
N LEU A 129 -6.38 -11.41 -6.72
CA LEU A 129 -6.01 -10.16 -6.03
C LEU A 129 -6.81 -8.97 -6.55
N ARG A 130 -7.05 -8.90 -7.86
CA ARG A 130 -7.88 -7.86 -8.47
C ARG A 130 -9.31 -7.91 -7.98
N TYR A 131 -9.94 -9.09 -7.95
CA TYR A 131 -11.32 -9.22 -7.49
C TYR A 131 -11.43 -8.94 -6.01
N LYS A 132 -10.49 -9.42 -5.19
CA LYS A 132 -10.59 -9.34 -3.73
C LYS A 132 -10.11 -8.01 -3.15
N TYR A 133 -9.09 -7.38 -3.75
CA TYR A 133 -8.45 -6.18 -3.21
C TYR A 133 -8.30 -5.04 -4.23
N GLY A 134 -8.83 -5.21 -5.44
CA GLY A 134 -8.88 -4.17 -6.47
C GLY A 134 -7.53 -3.72 -7.00
N SER A 135 -6.54 -4.62 -7.03
CA SER A 135 -5.27 -4.40 -7.74
C SER A 135 -5.51 -3.92 -9.19
N PRO A 136 -4.69 -3.01 -9.74
CA PRO A 136 -4.86 -2.43 -11.08
C PRO A 136 -4.77 -3.48 -12.20
N ASN A 137 -5.04 -3.17 -13.47
CA ASN A 137 -4.68 -4.14 -14.52
C ASN A 137 -3.17 -4.09 -14.78
N ILE A 138 -2.61 -5.22 -15.22
CA ILE A 138 -1.23 -5.25 -15.73
C ILE A 138 -1.22 -4.42 -17.03
N GLY A 139 -0.65 -3.22 -16.98
CA GLY A 139 -0.55 -2.30 -18.13
C GLY A 139 -1.43 -1.04 -18.06
N ASP A 140 -2.18 -0.83 -16.98
CA ASP A 140 -2.78 0.48 -16.65
C ASP A 140 -1.72 1.49 -16.16
#